data_AF-A0A0B7BD16-F1
#
_entry.id   AF-A0A0B7BD16-F1
#
_cell.length_a   1.000
_cell.length_b   1.000
_cell.length_c   1.000
_cell.angle_alpha   90.00
_cell.angle_beta   90.00
_cell.angle_gamma   90.00
#
_symmetry.space_group_name_H-M   'P 1'
#
loop_
_entity.id
_entity.type
_entity.pdbx_description
1 polymer ?
#
loop_
_entity_poly.entity_id
_entity_poly.type
_entity_poly.pdbx_seq_one_letter_code
_entity_poly.pdbx_strand_id
1 'polypeptide(L)'
;SSDLMATSISNVFLITHRIKASTYNICCCKKKTFISCVRNYSSETKKKSFPAFVDYLLIQACGGPGGQGLPKYGGFGGDGGKVIVVANKKTKTLRDVLRKYPLQLCKGERGENSDKFHLLGDRGADLIVDVPLGVLVHKPDGNIADLNNNGDVCVAADGGKGGNNTTNFLGLRGERNLVGLELKLLADVGLVG
;
A
#
# COMPACT_ATOMS: atom_id res chain seq x y z
N SER A 1 38.91 -8.09 -24.61
CA SER A 1 38.34 -7.31 -23.49
C SER A 1 36.83 -7.27 -23.65
N SER A 2 36.15 -8.40 -23.39
CA SER A 2 34.68 -8.47 -23.51
C SER A 2 34.09 -9.78 -22.96
N ASP A 3 34.74 -10.49 -22.02
CA ASP A 3 34.26 -11.83 -21.60
C ASP A 3 34.19 -12.03 -20.08
N LEU A 4 33.96 -10.96 -19.30
CA LEU A 4 33.83 -11.05 -17.83
C LEU A 4 32.51 -10.50 -17.26
N MET A 5 31.49 -10.26 -18.09
CA MET A 5 30.19 -9.70 -17.65
C MET A 5 29.00 -10.67 -17.76
N ALA A 6 29.25 -11.98 -17.90
CA ALA A 6 28.19 -12.96 -18.15
C ALA A 6 27.93 -13.96 -17.00
N THR A 7 28.57 -13.81 -15.83
CA THR A 7 28.51 -14.82 -14.74
C THR A 7 27.83 -14.38 -13.45
N SER A 8 27.08 -13.26 -13.41
CA SER A 8 26.35 -12.86 -12.19
C SER A 8 24.82 -12.96 -12.27
N ILE A 9 24.24 -13.45 -13.37
CA ILE A 9 22.79 -13.42 -13.60
C ILE A 9 22.12 -14.79 -13.34
N SER A 10 22.89 -15.86 -13.13
CA SER A 10 22.35 -17.22 -12.98
C SER A 10 22.02 -17.66 -11.55
N ASN A 11 22.37 -16.89 -10.50
CA ASN A 11 22.18 -17.32 -9.10
C ASN A 11 20.99 -16.71 -8.34
N VAL A 12 20.13 -15.91 -9.00
CA VAL A 12 18.91 -15.38 -8.36
C VAL A 12 17.65 -16.13 -8.81
N PHE A 13 17.77 -17.05 -9.79
CA PHE A 13 16.63 -17.76 -10.39
C PHE A 13 16.24 -19.08 -9.70
N LEU A 14 16.88 -19.44 -8.58
CA LEU A 14 16.73 -20.75 -7.91
C LEU A 14 16.07 -20.70 -6.52
N ILE A 15 15.26 -19.68 -6.24
CA ILE A 15 14.32 -19.72 -5.10
C ILE A 15 12.89 -19.63 -5.63
N THR A 16 12.56 -20.57 -6.51
CA THR A 16 11.18 -20.99 -6.76
C THR A 16 10.89 -22.24 -5.93
N HIS A 17 9.65 -22.37 -5.47
CA HIS A 17 9.02 -23.57 -4.90
C HIS A 17 9.17 -23.85 -3.39
N ARG A 18 8.48 -23.05 -2.57
CA ARG A 18 7.60 -23.55 -1.50
C ARG A 18 6.81 -22.38 -0.91
N ILE A 19 5.57 -22.24 -1.36
CA ILE A 19 4.34 -21.78 -0.66
C ILE A 19 3.32 -21.58 -1.80
N LYS A 20 2.74 -22.71 -2.25
CA LYS A 20 1.42 -22.71 -2.89
C LYS A 20 0.40 -22.90 -1.77
N ALA A 21 -0.78 -22.33 -1.99
CA ALA A 21 -1.99 -22.39 -1.16
C ALA A 21 -2.13 -21.31 -0.08
N SER A 22 -2.54 -20.11 -0.49
CA SER A 22 -3.73 -19.52 0.13
C SER A 22 -4.59 -18.91 -0.95
N THR A 23 -5.69 -19.60 -1.21
CA THR A 23 -6.64 -19.40 -2.29
C THR A 23 -7.41 -18.10 -2.13
N TYR A 24 -7.44 -17.32 -3.20
CA TYR A 24 -8.53 -16.42 -3.54
C TYR A 24 -9.88 -17.10 -3.30
N ASN A 25 -10.75 -16.51 -2.48
CA ASN A 25 -12.18 -16.83 -2.47
C ASN A 25 -12.98 -15.60 -2.88
N ILE A 26 -13.20 -15.52 -4.18
CA ILE A 26 -14.31 -14.80 -4.81
C ILE A 26 -15.56 -15.60 -4.44
N CYS A 27 -16.40 -15.07 -3.55
CA CYS A 27 -17.70 -15.64 -3.26
C CYS A 27 -18.65 -15.29 -4.41
N CYS A 28 -18.85 -16.24 -5.32
CA CYS A 28 -19.89 -16.18 -6.36
C CYS A 28 -21.11 -16.97 -5.85
N CYS A 29 -22.13 -16.25 -5.39
CA CYS A 29 -23.38 -16.84 -4.90
C CYS A 29 -24.13 -17.57 -6.02
N LYS A 30 -24.25 -18.91 -5.94
CA LYS A 30 -25.34 -19.66 -6.58
C LYS A 30 -25.87 -20.76 -5.66
N LYS A 31 -27.10 -20.52 -5.19
CA LYS A 31 -28.20 -21.43 -4.82
C LYS A 31 -27.89 -22.80 -4.16
N LYS A 32 -28.34 -22.88 -2.91
CA LYS A 32 -29.08 -23.94 -2.21
C LYS A 32 -28.37 -25.25 -1.79
N THR A 33 -28.60 -25.52 -0.49
CA THR A 33 -28.60 -26.78 0.27
C THR A 33 -27.28 -27.52 0.38
N PHE A 34 -26.70 -27.53 1.59
CA PHE A 34 -26.53 -28.76 2.37
C PHE A 34 -26.15 -28.40 3.81
N ILE A 35 -26.98 -28.84 4.74
CA ILE A 35 -26.70 -28.88 6.17
C ILE A 35 -25.63 -29.95 6.42
N SER A 36 -24.83 -29.74 7.46
CA SER A 36 -23.87 -30.64 8.11
C SER A 36 -22.40 -30.52 7.68
N CYS A 37 -21.55 -30.46 8.70
CA CYS A 37 -20.09 -30.20 8.69
C CYS A 37 -19.77 -28.75 8.29
N VAL A 38 -19.31 -27.88 9.17
CA VAL A 38 -18.12 -28.05 10.01
C VAL A 38 -18.29 -27.29 11.33
N ARG A 39 -18.08 -28.08 12.39
CA ARG A 39 -17.62 -27.72 13.73
C ARG A 39 -17.09 -26.28 13.88
N ASN A 40 -17.68 -25.58 14.85
CA ASN A 40 -17.02 -24.69 15.81
C ASN A 40 -15.52 -24.47 15.55
N TYR A 41 -15.19 -23.46 14.74
CA TYR A 41 -13.88 -22.83 14.84
C TYR A 41 -14.07 -21.60 15.73
N SER A 42 -13.96 -21.85 17.03
CA SER A 42 -13.79 -20.81 18.04
C SER A 42 -12.67 -19.89 17.55
N SER A 43 -13.03 -18.66 17.22
CA SER A 43 -12.08 -17.62 16.83
C SER A 43 -11.38 -17.11 18.08
N GLU A 44 -10.48 -17.92 18.64
CA GLU A 44 -9.46 -17.41 19.53
C GLU A 44 -8.57 -16.46 18.74
N THR A 45 -8.86 -15.18 18.86
CA THR A 45 -8.03 -14.09 18.38
C THR A 45 -6.72 -14.12 19.16
N LYS A 46 -5.77 -14.96 18.72
CA LYS A 46 -4.39 -14.89 19.22
C LYS A 46 -3.90 -13.46 19.01
N LYS A 47 -3.80 -12.69 20.10
CA LYS A 47 -3.15 -11.38 20.10
C LYS A 47 -1.75 -11.59 19.54
N LYS A 48 -1.50 -11.15 18.29
CA LYS A 48 -0.17 -11.20 17.71
C LYS A 48 0.74 -10.33 18.59
N SER A 49 1.64 -10.95 19.34
CA SER A 49 2.69 -10.22 20.05
C SER A 49 3.69 -9.76 18.99
N PHE A 50 3.63 -8.48 18.65
CA PHE A 50 4.61 -7.88 17.75
C PHE A 50 6.00 -7.94 18.39
N PRO A 51 7.05 -8.27 17.61
CA PRO A 51 8.41 -8.34 18.14
C PRO A 51 8.81 -6.99 18.74
N ALA A 52 9.56 -7.06 19.83
CA ALA A 52 9.97 -5.90 20.60
C ALA A 52 10.95 -4.97 19.86
N PHE A 53 11.50 -5.41 18.71
CA PHE A 53 12.37 -4.76 17.69
C PHE A 53 11.72 -4.69 16.27
N VAL A 54 11.57 -3.58 15.53
CA VAL A 54 11.08 -3.62 14.12
C VAL A 54 11.79 -2.54 13.31
N ASP A 55 12.73 -2.99 12.48
CA ASP A 55 13.65 -2.10 11.75
C ASP A 55 13.29 -2.01 10.28
N TYR A 56 12.62 -3.04 9.80
CA TYR A 56 12.11 -3.14 8.45
C TYR A 56 10.62 -3.44 8.47
N LEU A 57 9.86 -2.69 7.67
CA LEU A 57 8.43 -2.87 7.52
C LEU A 57 8.06 -2.76 6.04
N LEU A 58 7.44 -3.79 5.50
CA LEU A 58 6.78 -3.75 4.20
C LEU A 58 5.35 -3.26 4.36
N ILE A 59 4.97 -2.28 3.55
CA ILE A 59 3.58 -1.81 3.44
C ILE A 59 3.10 -1.92 2.00
N GLN A 60 1.83 -2.28 1.84
CA GLN A 60 1.12 -2.19 0.57
C GLN A 60 0.48 -0.81 0.48
N ALA A 61 1.04 0.05 -0.35
CA ALA A 61 0.49 1.37 -0.65
C ALA A 61 -0.41 1.26 -1.89
N CYS A 62 -1.69 1.59 -1.72
CA CYS A 62 -2.68 1.58 -2.79
C CYS A 62 -3.29 2.97 -2.94
N GLY A 63 -3.04 3.62 -4.07
CA GLY A 63 -3.76 4.82 -4.46
C GLY A 63 -5.26 4.58 -4.53
N GLY A 64 -6.03 5.60 -4.17
CA GLY A 64 -7.46 5.62 -4.37
C GLY A 64 -7.80 5.48 -5.85
N PRO A 65 -8.84 4.71 -6.22
CA PRO A 65 -9.32 4.71 -7.59
C PRO A 65 -9.99 6.06 -7.92
N GLY A 66 -9.85 6.50 -9.17
CA GLY A 66 -10.59 7.65 -9.68
C GLY A 66 -12.08 7.36 -9.80
N GLY A 67 -12.89 8.40 -9.63
CA GLY A 67 -14.33 8.38 -9.82
C GLY A 67 -14.71 8.23 -11.30
N GLN A 68 -15.90 7.71 -11.54
CA GLN A 68 -16.47 7.61 -12.88
C GLN A 68 -17.07 8.97 -13.27
N GLY A 69 -16.84 9.37 -14.51
CA GLY A 69 -17.52 10.49 -15.13
C GLY A 69 -18.90 10.10 -15.64
N LEU A 70 -19.71 11.10 -15.97
CA LEU A 70 -21.07 10.91 -16.46
C LEU A 70 -21.18 11.31 -17.94
N PRO A 71 -21.07 10.36 -18.89
CA PRO A 71 -20.97 10.67 -20.33
C PRO A 71 -22.18 11.44 -20.86
N LYS A 72 -23.37 11.14 -20.35
CA LYS A 72 -24.63 11.76 -20.80
C LYS A 72 -24.68 13.28 -20.61
N TYR A 73 -24.00 13.77 -19.58
CA TYR A 73 -23.97 15.20 -19.23
C TYR A 73 -22.55 15.79 -19.29
N GLY A 74 -21.57 15.02 -19.78
CA GLY A 74 -20.17 15.44 -19.84
C GLY A 74 -19.51 15.62 -18.46
N GLY A 75 -19.99 14.94 -17.42
CA GLY A 75 -19.44 15.07 -16.07
C GLY A 75 -18.07 14.39 -15.93
N PHE A 76 -17.13 15.02 -15.22
CA PHE A 76 -15.79 14.51 -14.93
C PHE A 76 -15.74 13.86 -13.54
N GLY A 77 -15.26 12.62 -13.46
CA GLY A 77 -15.07 11.95 -12.17
C GLY A 77 -13.92 12.57 -11.38
N GLY A 78 -13.99 12.50 -10.06
CA GLY A 78 -12.95 13.01 -9.18
C GLY A 78 -11.69 12.14 -9.19
N ASP A 79 -10.54 12.75 -8.91
CA ASP A 79 -9.29 12.02 -8.78
C ASP A 79 -9.24 11.21 -7.47
N GLY A 80 -8.55 10.07 -7.50
CA GLY A 80 -8.30 9.27 -6.31
C GLY A 80 -7.26 9.90 -5.38
N GLY A 81 -7.39 9.62 -4.09
CA GLY A 81 -6.42 10.04 -3.07
C GLY A 81 -5.09 9.31 -3.21
N LYS A 82 -4.00 10.01 -2.93
CA LYS A 82 -2.63 9.48 -2.92
C LYS A 82 -2.30 8.84 -1.57
N VAL A 83 -1.28 7.99 -1.53
CA VAL A 83 -0.68 7.52 -0.29
C VAL A 83 0.68 8.18 -0.12
N ILE A 84 0.83 8.97 0.94
CA ILE A 84 1.99 9.81 1.18
C ILE A 84 2.61 9.39 2.51
N VAL A 85 3.89 9.07 2.48
CA VAL A 85 4.69 8.79 3.67
C VAL A 85 5.33 10.09 4.12
N VAL A 86 5.17 10.44 5.39
CA VAL A 86 5.64 11.72 5.95
C VAL A 86 6.48 11.46 7.20
N ALA A 87 7.69 12.00 7.22
CA ALA A 87 8.55 11.95 8.40
C ALA A 87 8.01 12.88 9.49
N ASN A 88 7.74 12.32 10.67
CA ASN A 88 7.16 13.04 11.78
C ASN A 88 7.90 12.72 13.09
N LYS A 89 8.36 13.76 13.79
CA LYS A 89 9.04 13.65 15.11
C LYS A 89 8.20 12.96 16.18
N LYS A 90 6.87 12.98 16.06
CA LYS A 90 5.97 12.35 17.04
C LYS A 90 6.03 10.82 16.98
N THR A 91 6.31 10.26 15.81
CA THR A 91 6.39 8.81 15.60
C THR A 91 7.84 8.39 15.83
N LYS A 92 8.08 7.52 16.83
CA LYS A 92 9.45 7.12 17.19
C LYS A 92 9.84 5.76 16.61
N THR A 93 8.88 4.87 16.38
CA THR A 93 9.17 3.50 15.95
C THR A 93 8.29 3.08 14.78
N LEU A 94 8.80 2.17 13.94
CA LEU A 94 7.98 1.56 12.86
C LEU A 94 6.86 0.67 13.41
N ARG A 95 6.91 0.27 14.69
CA ARG A 95 5.79 -0.42 15.35
C ARG A 95 4.54 0.44 15.46
N ASP A 96 4.71 1.75 15.62
CA ASP A 96 3.57 2.66 15.73
C ASP A 96 2.80 2.68 14.41
N VAL A 97 3.51 2.61 13.29
CA VAL A 97 2.94 2.44 11.94
C VAL A 97 2.19 1.12 11.84
N LEU A 98 2.80 0.02 12.29
CA LEU A 98 2.17 -1.30 12.28
C LEU A 98 0.93 -1.39 13.20
N ARG A 99 0.91 -0.65 14.29
CA ARG A 99 -0.24 -0.56 15.19
C ARG A 99 -1.41 0.18 14.52
N LYS A 100 -1.11 1.28 13.81
CA LYS A 100 -2.11 2.02 13.01
C LYS A 100 -2.61 1.18 11.83
N TYR A 101 -1.72 0.43 11.18
CA TYR A 101 -2.00 -0.37 9.99
C TYR A 101 -1.65 -1.86 10.23
N PRO A 102 -2.46 -2.62 11.00
CA PRO A 102 -2.15 -4.00 11.38
C PRO A 102 -2.11 -4.98 10.20
N LEU A 103 -2.79 -4.62 9.10
CA LEU A 103 -2.79 -5.38 7.85
C LEU A 103 -1.70 -4.93 6.87
N GLN A 104 -0.87 -3.96 7.26
CA GLN A 104 0.15 -3.35 6.38
C GLN A 104 -0.42 -2.76 5.09
N LEU A 105 -1.74 -2.53 5.03
CA LEU A 105 -2.42 -1.98 3.87
C LEU A 105 -2.75 -0.51 4.12
N CYS A 106 -2.18 0.36 3.29
CA CYS A 106 -2.41 1.80 3.29
C CYS A 106 -3.15 2.14 1.99
N LYS A 107 -4.40 2.61 2.10
CA LYS A 107 -5.24 2.89 0.92
C LYS A 107 -5.73 4.33 0.92
N GLY A 108 -5.49 5.05 -0.17
CA GLY A 108 -6.08 6.36 -0.42
C GLY A 108 -7.59 6.28 -0.67
N GLU A 109 -8.29 7.38 -0.44
CA GLU A 109 -9.74 7.43 -0.64
C GLU A 109 -10.10 7.44 -2.13
N ARG A 110 -11.25 6.87 -2.48
CA ARG A 110 -11.76 6.89 -3.86
C ARG A 110 -12.23 8.30 -4.23
N GLY A 111 -11.96 8.71 -5.48
CA GLY A 111 -12.56 9.91 -6.06
C GLY A 111 -14.06 9.74 -6.32
N GLU A 112 -14.82 10.80 -6.13
CA GLU A 112 -16.29 10.77 -6.26
C GLU A 112 -16.72 10.63 -7.73
N ASN A 113 -17.84 9.95 -7.95
CA ASN A 113 -18.40 9.86 -9.31
C ASN A 113 -19.17 11.15 -9.62
N SER A 114 -19.24 11.50 -10.90
CA SER A 114 -20.13 12.59 -11.31
C SER A 114 -21.58 12.12 -11.34
N ASP A 115 -22.46 13.01 -10.91
CA ASP A 115 -23.91 12.84 -10.97
C ASP A 115 -24.56 13.94 -11.83
N LYS A 116 -25.85 13.80 -12.11
CA LYS A 116 -26.62 14.79 -12.88
C LYS A 116 -26.55 16.19 -12.25
N PHE A 117 -26.47 16.26 -10.93
CA PHE A 117 -26.42 17.52 -10.17
C PHE A 117 -24.99 17.98 -9.85
N HIS A 118 -24.04 17.06 -9.77
CA HIS A 118 -22.62 17.33 -9.54
C HIS A 118 -21.80 16.78 -10.69
N LEU A 119 -21.62 17.61 -11.73
CA LEU A 119 -20.91 17.21 -12.94
C LEU A 119 -19.39 17.10 -12.71
N LEU A 120 -18.84 17.73 -11.68
CA LEU A 120 -17.45 17.56 -11.27
C LEU A 120 -17.45 16.73 -9.99
N GLY A 121 -16.82 15.55 -10.03
CA GLY A 121 -16.65 14.72 -8.84
C GLY A 121 -15.51 15.25 -7.96
N ASP A 122 -15.69 15.19 -6.65
CA ASP A 122 -14.67 15.61 -5.70
C ASP A 122 -13.48 14.64 -5.64
N ARG A 123 -12.31 15.21 -5.37
CA ARG A 123 -11.07 14.44 -5.19
C ARG A 123 -11.12 13.70 -3.85
N GLY A 124 -10.78 12.41 -3.87
CA GLY A 124 -10.67 11.60 -2.65
C GLY A 124 -9.53 12.09 -1.74
N ALA A 125 -9.72 11.98 -0.42
CA ALA A 125 -8.70 12.37 0.53
C ALA A 125 -7.41 11.53 0.41
N ASP A 126 -6.28 12.22 0.52
CA ASP A 126 -4.96 11.59 0.56
C ASP A 126 -4.74 10.91 1.92
N LEU A 127 -4.14 9.72 1.91
CA LEU A 127 -3.75 9.01 3.12
C LEU A 127 -2.32 9.40 3.51
N ILE A 128 -2.18 9.99 4.69
CA ILE A 128 -0.89 10.35 5.27
C ILE A 128 -0.44 9.24 6.23
N VAL A 129 0.73 8.67 5.96
CA VAL A 129 1.38 7.65 6.78
C VAL A 129 2.56 8.27 7.49
N ASP A 130 2.40 8.57 8.78
CA ASP A 130 3.49 9.09 9.60
C ASP A 130 4.56 8.03 9.85
N VAL A 131 5.82 8.33 9.59
CA VAL A 131 6.99 7.50 9.90
C VAL A 131 7.99 8.26 10.77
N PRO A 132 8.85 7.56 11.54
CA PRO A 132 9.94 8.21 12.25
C PRO A 132 10.92 8.90 11.31
N LEU A 133 11.72 9.80 11.88
CA LEU A 133 12.84 10.42 11.17
C LEU A 133 13.94 9.39 10.89
N GLY A 134 14.67 9.59 9.80
CA GLY A 134 15.76 8.71 9.38
C GLY A 134 15.27 7.41 8.73
N VAL A 135 14.09 7.42 8.11
CA VAL A 135 13.57 6.25 7.39
C VAL A 135 13.97 6.32 5.92
N LEU A 136 14.43 5.19 5.39
CA LEU A 136 14.57 4.91 3.97
C LEU A 136 13.27 4.31 3.44
N VAL A 137 12.73 4.93 2.40
CA VAL A 137 11.56 4.45 1.68
C VAL A 137 12.01 3.82 0.37
N HIS A 138 11.94 2.49 0.32
CA HIS A 138 12.26 1.67 -0.85
C HIS A 138 11.04 1.55 -1.76
N LYS A 139 11.11 2.15 -2.95
CA LYS A 139 10.07 2.05 -3.97
C LYS A 139 10.28 0.83 -4.87
N PRO A 140 9.22 0.31 -5.51
CA PRO A 140 9.34 -0.82 -6.44
C PRO A 140 10.23 -0.50 -7.66
N ASP A 141 10.37 0.77 -8.04
CA ASP A 141 11.22 1.20 -9.16
C ASP A 141 12.73 1.09 -8.86
N GLY A 142 13.11 0.70 -7.64
CA GLY A 142 14.49 0.71 -7.14
C GLY A 142 14.95 2.06 -6.61
N ASN A 143 14.11 3.09 -6.71
CA ASN A 143 14.38 4.41 -6.12
C ASN A 143 14.24 4.36 -4.60
N ILE A 144 15.21 4.96 -3.91
CA ILE A 144 15.22 5.08 -2.46
C ILE A 144 15.03 6.55 -2.10
N ALA A 145 14.06 6.83 -1.23
CA ALA A 145 13.83 8.18 -0.71
C ALA A 145 14.18 8.25 0.77
N ASP A 146 15.02 9.22 1.12
CA ASP A 146 15.50 9.43 2.48
C ASP A 146 14.64 10.48 3.18
N LEU A 147 14.01 10.12 4.29
CA LEU A 147 13.18 11.02 5.09
C LEU A 147 13.91 11.39 6.39
N ASN A 148 14.78 12.41 6.32
CA ASN A 148 15.67 12.78 7.43
C ASN A 148 15.11 13.92 8.28
N ASN A 149 14.43 14.88 7.65
CA ASN A 149 13.88 16.05 8.32
C ASN A 149 12.39 15.88 8.62
N ASN A 150 11.93 16.61 9.64
CA ASN A 150 10.53 16.61 10.00
C ASN A 150 9.69 17.32 8.93
N GLY A 151 8.69 16.64 8.41
CA GLY A 151 7.86 17.11 7.31
C GLY A 151 8.37 16.69 5.93
N ASP A 152 9.48 15.94 5.83
CA ASP A 152 9.88 15.35 4.56
C ASP A 152 8.78 14.38 4.09
N VAL A 153 8.43 14.47 2.81
CA VAL A 153 7.33 13.73 2.20
C VAL A 153 7.81 12.86 1.05
N CYS A 154 7.27 11.66 0.95
CA CYS A 154 7.48 10.76 -0.17
C CYS A 154 6.13 10.19 -0.62
N VAL A 155 5.78 10.38 -1.89
CA VAL A 155 4.60 9.71 -2.47
C VAL A 155 4.93 8.24 -2.67
N ALA A 156 4.20 7.37 -1.97
CA ALA A 156 4.37 5.91 -2.02
C ALA A 156 3.52 5.26 -3.12
N ALA A 157 2.33 5.80 -3.36
CA ALA A 157 1.46 5.41 -4.47
C ALA A 157 0.61 6.59 -4.94
N ASP A 158 0.56 6.79 -6.25
CA ASP A 158 -0.30 7.80 -6.87
C ASP A 158 -1.76 7.35 -6.95
N GLY A 159 -2.66 8.33 -6.79
CA GLY A 159 -4.10 8.15 -6.98
C GLY A 159 -4.45 7.97 -8.45
N GLY A 160 -5.54 7.24 -8.69
CA GLY A 160 -6.06 7.03 -10.04
C GLY A 160 -6.72 8.30 -10.58
N LYS A 161 -6.51 8.60 -11.86
CA LYS A 161 -7.16 9.73 -12.50
C LYS A 161 -8.67 9.52 -12.61
N GLY A 162 -9.43 10.59 -12.39
CA GLY A 162 -10.87 10.62 -12.59
C GLY A 162 -11.27 10.41 -14.06
N GLY A 163 -12.50 9.93 -14.27
CA GLY A 163 -13.04 9.69 -15.60
C GLY A 163 -13.25 10.98 -16.38
N ASN A 164 -12.65 11.09 -17.55
CA ASN A 164 -12.76 12.26 -18.43
C ASN A 164 -13.15 11.87 -19.85
N ASN A 165 -13.32 12.86 -20.73
CA ASN A 165 -13.63 12.62 -22.14
C ASN A 165 -12.61 11.70 -22.85
N THR A 166 -11.35 11.71 -22.41
CA THR A 166 -10.26 10.94 -23.00
C THR A 166 -10.30 9.47 -22.56
N THR A 167 -10.72 9.21 -21.31
CA THR A 167 -10.87 7.86 -20.75
C THR A 167 -12.28 7.30 -20.92
N ASN A 168 -13.09 7.84 -21.83
CA ASN A 168 -14.50 7.48 -22.01
C ASN A 168 -15.32 7.56 -20.72
N PHE A 169 -15.02 8.56 -19.88
CA PHE A 169 -15.64 8.79 -18.58
C PHE A 169 -15.40 7.66 -17.56
N LEU A 170 -14.45 6.76 -17.80
CA LEU A 170 -14.07 5.70 -16.87
C LEU A 170 -12.93 6.18 -15.97
N GLY A 171 -13.14 6.09 -14.66
CA GLY A 171 -12.10 6.35 -13.67
C GLY A 171 -11.01 5.28 -13.73
N LEU A 172 -9.74 5.71 -13.64
CA LEU A 172 -8.60 4.82 -13.64
C LEU A 172 -8.33 4.27 -12.24
N ARG A 173 -7.71 3.09 -12.19
CA ARG A 173 -7.25 2.52 -10.91
C ARG A 173 -6.04 3.29 -10.43
N GLY A 174 -5.99 3.52 -9.11
CA GLY A 174 -4.78 4.03 -8.45
C GLY A 174 -3.65 3.02 -8.50
N GLU A 175 -2.44 3.53 -8.32
CA GLU A 175 -1.21 2.77 -8.29
C GLU A 175 -1.21 1.80 -7.09
N ARG A 176 -0.54 0.66 -7.23
CA ARG A 176 -0.41 -0.33 -6.15
C ARG A 176 1.03 -0.77 -6.04
N ASN A 177 1.68 -0.32 -4.98
CA ASN A 177 3.09 -0.53 -4.74
C ASN A 177 3.30 -1.28 -3.43
N LEU A 178 4.29 -2.17 -3.43
CA LEU A 178 4.86 -2.71 -2.20
C LEU A 178 6.07 -1.84 -1.85
N VAL A 179 5.98 -1.13 -0.73
CA VAL A 179 6.99 -0.16 -0.30
C VAL A 179 7.66 -0.67 0.96
N GLY A 180 8.99 -0.67 0.97
CA GLY A 180 9.80 -1.02 2.14
C GLY A 180 10.13 0.23 2.95
N LEU A 181 9.93 0.17 4.25
CA LEU A 181 10.36 1.19 5.21
C LEU A 181 11.48 0.59 6.04
N GLU A 182 12.65 1.20 5.98
CA GLU A 182 13.82 0.77 6.74
C GLU A 182 14.29 1.93 7.63
N LEU A 183 14.47 1.68 8.91
CA LEU A 183 14.94 2.69 9.84
C LEU A 183 16.48 2.73 9.84
N LYS A 184 17.09 3.88 9.52
CA LYS A 184 18.53 4.12 9.72
C LYS A 184 18.79 4.26 11.21
N LEU A 185 19.00 3.13 11.88
CA LEU A 185 19.38 3.13 13.27
C LEU A 185 20.82 3.60 13.42
N LEU A 186 21.00 4.66 14.19
CA LEU A 186 22.16 4.78 15.05
C LEU A 186 21.77 4.01 16.32
N ALA A 187 22.53 2.98 16.69
CA ALA A 187 22.23 2.18 17.86
C ALA A 187 22.18 3.06 19.12
N ASP A 188 20.99 3.36 19.63
CA ASP A 188 20.82 4.08 20.91
C ASP A 188 21.17 3.20 22.12
N VAL A 189 21.41 1.90 21.91
CA VAL A 189 21.78 0.95 22.97
C VAL A 189 22.95 0.08 22.52
N GLY A 190 24.15 0.66 22.52
CA GLY A 190 25.38 -0.10 22.60
C GLY A 190 25.51 -0.66 24.01
N LEU A 191 25.19 -1.94 24.19
CA LEU A 191 25.57 -2.67 25.40
C LEU A 191 27.10 -2.73 25.43
N VAL A 192 27.72 -1.83 26.20
CA VAL A 192 29.13 -1.93 26.56
C VAL A 192 29.18 -2.78 27.82
N GLY A 193 29.71 -3.99 27.69
CA GLY A 193 29.94 -4.95 28.77
C GLY A 193 31.19 -5.75 28.50
#